data_AF-A0A953AYX7-F1
#
_entry.id   AF-A0A953AYX7-F1
#
_cell.length_a   1.000
_cell.length_b   1.000
_cell.length_c   1.000
_cell.angle_alpha   90.00
_cell.angle_beta   90.00
_cell.angle_gamma   90.00
#
_symmetry.space_group_name_H-M   'P 1'
#
loop_
_entity.id
_entity.type
_entity.pdbx_description
1 polymer ?
#
loop_
_entity_poly.entity_id
_entity_poly.type
_entity_poly.pdbx_seq_one_letter_code
_entity_poly.pdbx_strand_id
1 'polypeptide(L)'
;MNGDSSEGAAPDAALIPAGQPDRGGYGGTSLVFFPSRSGDALAALCMGTNGLAPNEDVLGRPGHARKAAAIARWINAQGKSTLAWAKRDPVRIDLPLPRQLRNGLDAWESAVEKYDKVPYVLLRPPKAGSGADEFFVAGLHALADLFADGSGLEPVGKAGEERERARSQWLSFAFPSADEAEIYELLRKRRFVVLEGPPGTGKTRAARGFLEKRFAGNGRTIQFHPTTSYETFIGGLARAGPGGRRARSALSAAPRAPVRGGRRGARETGCPLSAPRRRAQPRRPGQGPR
;
A
#
# COMPACT_ATOMS: atom_id res chain seq x y z
N MET A 1 29.91 -3.67 -13.87
CA MET A 1 28.91 -2.93 -14.68
C MET A 1 29.09 -3.46 -16.08
N ASN A 2 28.11 -4.20 -16.58
CA ASN A 2 28.21 -4.88 -17.88
C ASN A 2 27.44 -4.01 -18.87
N GLY A 3 28.13 -3.56 -19.93
CA GLY A 3 27.56 -2.73 -20.99
C GLY A 3 28.03 -3.24 -22.34
N ASP A 4 27.12 -3.32 -23.30
CA ASP A 4 27.42 -3.60 -24.71
C ASP A 4 27.21 -2.30 -25.48
N SER A 5 28.28 -1.75 -26.06
CA SER A 5 28.30 -0.44 -26.71
C SER A 5 27.91 -0.50 -28.19
N SER A 6 27.49 -1.67 -28.69
CA SER A 6 27.13 -1.85 -30.10
C SER A 6 25.81 -1.16 -30.46
N GLU A 7 25.71 -0.65 -31.69
CA GLU A 7 24.50 0.02 -32.19
C GLU A 7 23.34 -1.01 -32.24
N GLY A 8 22.34 -0.83 -31.36
CA GLY A 8 21.25 -1.80 -31.17
C GLY A 8 21.44 -2.79 -30.00
N ALA A 9 22.49 -2.63 -29.20
CA ALA A 9 22.66 -3.36 -27.94
C ALA A 9 21.47 -3.10 -26.99
N ALA A 10 20.98 -4.17 -26.38
CA ALA A 10 19.67 -4.13 -25.75
C ALA A 10 19.69 -3.48 -24.35
N PRO A 11 20.70 -3.68 -23.47
CA PRO A 11 20.97 -2.79 -22.34
C PRO A 11 22.33 -2.05 -22.46
N ASP A 12 22.33 -0.75 -22.14
CA ASP A 12 23.56 0.10 -22.13
C ASP A 12 24.42 -0.18 -20.89
N ALA A 13 23.74 -0.45 -19.77
CA ALA A 13 24.39 -0.81 -18.52
C ALA A 13 23.50 -1.70 -17.65
N ALA A 14 24.12 -2.66 -16.98
CA ALA A 14 23.49 -3.45 -15.94
C ALA A 14 24.39 -3.63 -14.71
N LEU A 15 23.75 -3.57 -13.53
CA LEU A 15 24.25 -4.12 -12.28
C LEU A 15 23.64 -5.51 -12.11
N ILE A 16 24.49 -6.52 -12.03
CA ILE A 16 24.11 -7.92 -11.81
C ILE A 16 24.69 -8.41 -10.49
N PRO A 17 24.14 -9.48 -9.88
CA PRO A 17 24.68 -10.03 -8.66
C PRO A 17 26.15 -10.47 -8.82
N ALA A 18 26.95 -10.33 -7.76
CA ALA A 18 28.35 -10.71 -7.76
C ALA A 18 28.52 -12.22 -8.05
N GLY A 19 29.60 -12.58 -8.75
CA GLY A 19 29.92 -13.98 -9.09
C GLY A 19 29.14 -14.55 -10.28
N GLN A 20 28.27 -13.75 -10.92
CA GLN A 20 27.60 -14.13 -12.17
C GLN A 20 28.55 -13.93 -13.37
N PRO A 21 28.40 -14.73 -14.44
CA PRO A 21 29.21 -14.58 -15.64
C PRO A 21 28.92 -13.25 -16.35
N ASP A 22 29.96 -12.68 -16.99
CA ASP A 22 29.84 -11.39 -17.69
C ASP A 22 29.04 -11.46 -19.00
N ARG A 23 28.81 -12.68 -19.52
CA ARG A 23 28.03 -12.96 -20.73
C ARG A 23 27.13 -14.17 -20.53
N GLY A 24 25.98 -14.16 -21.22
CA GLY A 24 24.98 -15.21 -21.15
C GLY A 24 23.91 -14.94 -20.09
N GLY A 25 23.15 -15.98 -19.74
CA GLY A 25 22.15 -15.88 -18.67
C GLY A 25 22.82 -15.71 -17.31
N TYR A 26 22.17 -14.95 -16.43
CA TYR A 26 22.50 -14.83 -15.01
C TYR A 26 21.24 -15.12 -14.19
N GLY A 27 21.40 -15.38 -12.88
CA GLY A 27 20.30 -15.53 -11.94
C GLY A 27 20.06 -14.29 -11.08
N GLY A 28 18.96 -14.28 -10.35
CA GLY A 28 18.68 -13.27 -9.34
C GLY A 28 18.10 -11.97 -9.90
N THR A 29 18.32 -10.86 -9.20
CA THR A 29 17.87 -9.52 -9.59
C THR A 29 18.99 -8.74 -10.24
N SER A 30 18.71 -8.05 -11.33
CA SER A 30 19.57 -7.02 -11.90
C SER A 30 18.87 -5.67 -11.93
N LEU A 31 19.66 -4.58 -11.84
CA LEU A 31 19.24 -3.23 -12.18
C LEU A 31 19.80 -2.90 -13.56
N VAL A 32 18.91 -2.67 -14.52
CA VAL A 32 19.23 -2.54 -15.95
C VAL A 32 18.74 -1.20 -16.47
N PHE A 33 19.55 -0.58 -17.32
CA PHE A 33 19.23 0.67 -18.02
C PHE A 33 19.13 0.39 -19.53
N PHE A 34 17.94 0.64 -20.06
CA PHE A 34 17.64 0.48 -21.48
C PHE A 34 17.66 1.86 -22.15
N PRO A 35 18.61 2.14 -23.05
CA PRO A 35 18.70 3.44 -23.71
C PRO A 35 17.64 3.54 -24.80
N SER A 36 17.12 4.74 -25.01
CA SER A 36 16.33 5.09 -26.19
C SER A 36 17.23 5.73 -27.25
N ARG A 37 16.73 5.83 -28.48
CA ARG A 37 17.43 6.55 -29.56
C ARG A 37 17.59 8.06 -29.28
N SER A 38 16.76 8.64 -28.40
CA SER A 38 16.85 10.06 -28.02
C SER A 38 17.84 10.33 -26.88
N GLY A 39 18.44 9.29 -26.29
CA GLY A 39 19.38 9.40 -25.18
C GLY A 39 18.76 9.25 -23.78
N ASP A 40 17.44 9.13 -23.66
CA ASP A 40 16.77 8.85 -22.39
C ASP A 40 16.88 7.36 -22.03
N ALA A 41 17.05 7.02 -20.75
CA ALA A 41 17.17 5.63 -20.30
C ALA A 41 15.97 5.19 -19.44
N LEU A 42 15.36 4.07 -19.81
CA LEU A 42 14.37 3.34 -19.01
C LEU A 42 15.12 2.49 -17.98
N ALA A 43 14.87 2.71 -16.69
CA ALA A 43 15.45 1.89 -15.63
C ALA A 43 14.50 0.72 -15.27
N ALA A 44 15.07 -0.45 -14.99
CA ALA A 44 14.31 -1.64 -14.69
C ALA A 44 14.98 -2.53 -13.65
N LEU A 45 14.19 -3.11 -12.74
CA LEU A 45 14.63 -4.32 -12.04
C LEU A 45 14.16 -5.54 -12.83
N CYS A 46 15.11 -6.40 -13.19
CA CYS A 46 14.85 -7.59 -14.00
C CYS A 46 15.18 -8.88 -13.22
N MET A 47 14.43 -9.94 -13.52
CA MET A 47 14.69 -11.29 -13.03
C MET A 47 15.61 -12.01 -14.02
N GLY A 48 16.70 -12.59 -13.52
CA GLY A 48 17.64 -13.36 -14.32
C GLY A 48 17.01 -14.64 -14.89
N THR A 49 17.47 -15.10 -16.04
CA THR A 49 16.92 -16.29 -16.70
C THR A 49 17.43 -17.61 -16.11
N ASN A 50 18.51 -17.58 -15.31
CA ASN A 50 19.11 -18.78 -14.70
C ASN A 50 18.56 -19.08 -13.29
N GLY A 51 17.35 -18.59 -13.00
CA GLY A 51 16.67 -18.82 -11.73
C GLY A 51 16.93 -17.73 -10.69
N LEU A 52 16.58 -18.05 -9.45
CA LEU A 52 16.48 -17.08 -8.36
C LEU A 52 17.83 -16.74 -7.70
N ALA A 53 18.84 -17.59 -7.85
CA ALA A 53 20.16 -17.44 -7.25
C ALA A 53 20.87 -16.18 -7.71
N PRO A 54 21.46 -15.36 -6.81
CA PRO A 54 21.67 -15.59 -5.38
C PRO A 54 20.63 -14.89 -4.48
N ASN A 55 19.47 -14.49 -5.03
CA ASN A 55 18.46 -13.70 -4.33
C ASN A 55 17.20 -14.51 -3.96
N GLU A 56 17.31 -15.83 -3.77
CA GLU A 56 16.19 -16.74 -3.49
C GLU A 56 15.40 -16.31 -2.25
N ASP A 57 16.12 -15.91 -1.20
CA ASP A 57 15.53 -15.47 0.06
C ASP A 57 14.71 -14.18 -0.04
N VAL A 58 15.01 -13.35 -1.05
CA VAL A 58 14.34 -12.07 -1.26
C VAL A 58 13.23 -12.22 -2.30
N LEU A 59 13.54 -12.79 -3.47
CA LEU A 59 12.60 -12.97 -4.57
C LEU A 59 11.51 -14.00 -4.28
N GLY A 60 11.81 -15.06 -3.50
CA GLY A 60 10.85 -16.08 -3.12
C GLY A 60 9.84 -15.61 -2.06
N ARG A 61 10.06 -14.44 -1.43
CA ARG A 61 9.19 -13.92 -0.36
C ARG A 61 8.30 -12.78 -0.87
N PRO A 62 7.04 -12.69 -0.42
CA PRO A 62 6.13 -11.63 -0.83
C PRO A 62 6.55 -10.23 -0.33
N GLY A 63 7.53 -10.14 0.56
CA GLY A 63 8.08 -8.86 1.04
C GLY A 63 8.65 -8.02 -0.10
N HIS A 64 9.46 -8.61 -0.98
CA HIS A 64 10.12 -7.90 -2.07
C HIS A 64 9.13 -7.31 -3.08
N ALA A 65 8.19 -8.15 -3.55
CA ALA A 65 7.12 -7.73 -4.45
C ALA A 65 6.28 -6.58 -3.85
N ARG A 66 6.02 -6.61 -2.53
CA ARG A 66 5.31 -5.53 -1.83
C ARG A 66 6.11 -4.23 -1.79
N LYS A 67 7.43 -4.29 -1.54
CA LYS A 67 8.31 -3.09 -1.59
C LYS A 67 8.32 -2.50 -3.00
N ALA A 68 8.57 -3.32 -4.03
CA ALA A 68 8.55 -2.91 -5.43
C ALA A 68 7.23 -2.22 -5.82
N ALA A 69 6.10 -2.84 -5.47
CA ALA A 69 4.78 -2.25 -5.73
C ALA A 69 4.54 -0.95 -4.95
N ALA A 70 5.07 -0.83 -3.73
CA ALA A 70 4.95 0.39 -2.93
C ALA A 70 5.77 1.54 -3.51
N ILE A 71 7.00 1.28 -3.98
CA ILE A 71 7.82 2.27 -4.69
C ILE A 71 7.10 2.74 -5.95
N ALA A 72 6.57 1.82 -6.77
CA ALA A 72 5.85 2.19 -7.98
C ALA A 72 4.62 3.07 -7.68
N ARG A 73 3.85 2.75 -6.62
CA ARG A 73 2.73 3.59 -6.17
C ARG A 73 3.20 4.95 -5.66
N TRP A 74 4.26 4.97 -4.87
CA TRP A 74 4.83 6.21 -4.31
C TRP A 74 5.25 7.18 -5.41
N ILE A 75 6.03 6.72 -6.39
CA ILE A 75 6.48 7.56 -7.51
C ILE A 75 5.28 8.06 -8.33
N ASN A 76 4.33 7.18 -8.64
CA ASN A 76 3.15 7.56 -9.43
C ASN A 76 2.21 8.53 -8.69
N ALA A 77 2.24 8.56 -7.36
CA ALA A 77 1.42 9.49 -6.59
C ALA A 77 1.94 10.93 -6.63
N GLN A 78 3.22 11.14 -6.97
CA GLN A 78 3.83 12.48 -7.01
C GLN A 78 3.66 13.17 -8.37
N GLY A 79 3.35 12.40 -9.42
CA GLY A 79 3.29 12.89 -10.80
C GLY A 79 1.87 12.92 -11.37
N LYS A 80 1.69 13.71 -12.44
CA LYS A 80 0.48 13.67 -13.28
C LYS A 80 0.49 12.52 -14.29
N SER A 81 1.62 11.83 -14.44
CA SER A 81 1.82 10.72 -15.38
C SER A 81 2.37 9.50 -14.66
N THR A 82 1.97 8.30 -15.10
CA THR A 82 2.56 7.04 -14.63
C THR A 82 4.02 6.96 -15.07
N LEU A 83 4.93 7.00 -14.11
CA LEU A 83 6.37 6.86 -14.34
C LEU A 83 6.85 5.46 -13.98
N ALA A 84 6.22 4.81 -12.99
CA ALA A 84 6.69 3.53 -12.48
C ALA A 84 5.63 2.43 -12.65
N TRP A 85 6.10 1.19 -12.80
CA TRP A 85 5.26 0.00 -12.81
C TRP A 85 5.96 -1.13 -12.04
N ALA A 86 5.17 -1.97 -11.36
CA ALA A 86 5.67 -3.16 -10.70
C ALA A 86 4.79 -4.37 -11.04
N LYS A 87 5.43 -5.48 -11.39
CA LYS A 87 4.80 -6.78 -11.58
C LYS A 87 4.32 -7.31 -10.23
N ARG A 88 3.17 -8.00 -10.23
CA ARG A 88 2.60 -8.59 -9.01
C ARG A 88 3.51 -9.65 -8.38
N ASP A 89 4.16 -10.45 -9.22
CA ASP A 89 5.07 -11.51 -8.83
C ASP A 89 6.36 -11.42 -9.67
N PRO A 90 7.50 -11.05 -9.07
CA PRO A 90 8.78 -10.90 -9.76
C PRO A 90 9.28 -12.18 -10.44
N VAL A 91 8.89 -13.36 -9.95
CA VAL A 91 9.43 -14.65 -10.42
C VAL A 91 8.72 -15.14 -11.68
N ARG A 92 7.57 -14.54 -12.03
CA ARG A 92 6.78 -14.89 -13.22
C ARG A 92 7.38 -14.30 -14.49
N ILE A 93 8.40 -14.97 -15.03
CA ILE A 93 9.02 -14.69 -16.33
C ILE A 93 8.30 -15.33 -17.53
N ASP A 94 7.22 -16.06 -17.29
CA ASP A 94 6.28 -16.49 -18.32
C ASP A 94 5.31 -15.36 -18.72
N LEU A 95 5.09 -14.39 -17.83
CA LEU A 95 4.16 -13.29 -18.02
C LEU A 95 4.88 -12.06 -18.59
N PRO A 96 4.52 -11.63 -19.81
CA PRO A 96 5.17 -10.47 -20.41
C PRO A 96 4.54 -9.16 -19.92
N LEU A 97 5.16 -8.03 -20.28
CA LEU A 97 4.63 -6.69 -19.96
C LEU A 97 3.19 -6.52 -20.47
N PRO A 98 2.28 -5.94 -19.65
CA PRO A 98 0.91 -5.65 -20.06
C PRO A 98 0.87 -4.77 -21.31
N ARG A 99 -0.08 -5.04 -22.22
CA ARG A 99 -0.22 -4.29 -23.49
C ARG A 99 -0.31 -2.78 -23.27
N GLN A 100 -1.07 -2.35 -22.27
CA GLN A 100 -1.24 -0.94 -21.92
C GLN A 100 0.09 -0.26 -21.54
N LEU A 101 1.01 -1.00 -20.94
CA LEU A 101 2.33 -0.48 -20.58
C LEU A 101 3.24 -0.38 -21.80
N ARG A 102 3.18 -1.36 -22.70
CA ARG A 102 3.99 -1.38 -23.93
C ARG A 102 3.73 -0.18 -24.82
N ASN A 103 2.47 0.21 -24.97
CA ASN A 103 2.08 1.39 -25.77
C ASN A 103 2.70 2.72 -25.27
N GLY A 104 3.26 2.74 -24.06
CA GLY A 104 3.95 3.90 -23.50
C GLY A 104 5.48 3.81 -23.55
N LEU A 105 6.02 2.78 -24.22
CA LEU A 105 7.44 2.42 -24.26
C LEU A 105 8.00 2.31 -25.69
N ASP A 106 7.34 2.94 -26.67
CA ASP A 106 7.74 2.89 -28.09
C ASP A 106 9.21 3.33 -28.31
N ALA A 107 9.71 4.27 -27.50
CA ALA A 107 11.11 4.72 -27.55
C ALA A 107 12.14 3.63 -27.18
N TRP A 108 11.69 2.51 -26.58
CA TRP A 108 12.48 1.36 -26.15
C TRP A 108 11.95 0.06 -26.76
N GLU A 109 11.38 0.11 -27.97
CA GLU A 109 10.79 -1.05 -28.66
C GLU A 109 11.71 -2.27 -28.68
N SER A 110 12.99 -2.09 -29.01
CA SER A 110 13.98 -3.19 -29.03
C SER A 110 14.17 -3.87 -27.67
N ALA A 111 14.15 -3.10 -26.57
CA ALA A 111 14.24 -3.64 -25.22
C ALA A 111 12.94 -4.37 -24.85
N VAL A 112 11.78 -3.82 -25.22
CA VAL A 112 10.47 -4.46 -24.97
C VAL A 112 10.35 -5.76 -25.75
N GLU A 113 10.73 -5.80 -27.03
CA GLU A 113 10.67 -7.02 -27.85
C GLU A 113 11.53 -8.15 -27.29
N LYS A 114 12.74 -7.82 -26.83
CA LYS A 114 13.70 -8.82 -26.34
C LYS A 114 13.46 -9.24 -24.89
N TYR A 115 13.03 -8.31 -24.05
CA TYR A 115 13.02 -8.49 -22.60
C TYR A 115 11.65 -8.35 -21.95
N ASP A 116 10.53 -8.20 -22.65
CA ASP A 116 9.19 -7.99 -22.05
C ASP A 116 8.79 -8.91 -20.87
N LYS A 117 9.40 -10.09 -20.74
CA LYS A 117 9.11 -11.07 -19.69
C LYS A 117 9.89 -10.87 -18.39
N VAL A 118 11.09 -10.30 -18.44
CA VAL A 118 12.01 -10.29 -17.29
C VAL A 118 11.91 -9.07 -16.37
N PRO A 119 11.50 -7.86 -16.81
CA PRO A 119 11.27 -6.74 -15.92
C PRO A 119 10.13 -7.03 -14.97
N TYR A 120 10.37 -6.76 -13.70
CA TYR A 120 9.34 -6.75 -12.67
C TYR A 120 9.19 -5.39 -11.99
N VAL A 121 10.12 -4.46 -12.18
CA VAL A 121 9.91 -3.03 -11.94
C VAL A 121 10.39 -2.26 -13.16
N LEU A 122 9.62 -1.26 -13.57
CA LEU A 122 10.00 -0.31 -14.61
C LEU A 122 9.87 1.11 -14.06
N LEU A 123 10.82 1.97 -14.40
CA LEU A 123 10.83 3.38 -14.08
C LEU A 123 11.20 4.16 -15.36
N ARG A 124 10.19 4.80 -15.93
CA ARG A 124 10.30 5.59 -17.16
C ARG A 124 10.82 6.99 -16.84
N PRO A 125 11.76 7.52 -17.65
CA PRO A 125 12.21 8.89 -17.51
C PRO A 125 11.02 9.87 -17.70
N PRO A 126 10.98 10.96 -16.94
CA PRO A 126 9.94 11.96 -17.06
C PRO A 126 10.11 12.72 -18.39
N LYS A 127 9.03 13.32 -18.88
CA LYS A 127 9.12 14.22 -20.03
C LYS A 127 9.86 15.49 -19.59
N ALA A 128 10.75 15.99 -20.44
CA ALA A 128 11.46 17.25 -20.18
C ALA A 128 10.47 18.37 -19.80
N GLY A 129 10.76 19.07 -18.71
CA GLY A 129 9.93 20.16 -18.19
C GLY A 129 8.66 19.72 -17.44
N SER A 130 8.47 18.42 -17.17
CA SER A 130 7.31 17.96 -16.36
C SER A 130 7.46 18.23 -14.86
N GLY A 131 8.65 18.66 -14.41
CA GLY A 131 8.96 18.89 -12.99
C GLY A 131 9.01 17.59 -12.16
N ALA A 132 9.20 16.44 -12.81
CA ALA A 132 9.20 15.14 -12.14
C ALA A 132 10.60 14.52 -12.02
N ASP A 133 11.64 15.29 -12.33
CA ASP A 133 13.05 14.85 -12.33
C ASP A 133 13.49 14.42 -10.93
N GLU A 134 13.15 15.19 -9.90
CA GLU A 134 13.48 14.84 -8.50
C GLU A 134 12.85 13.50 -8.09
N PHE A 135 11.60 13.24 -8.49
CA PHE A 135 10.92 11.97 -8.20
C PHE A 135 11.49 10.81 -9.01
N PHE A 136 11.90 11.06 -10.26
CA PHE A 136 12.59 10.05 -11.05
C PHE A 136 13.92 9.65 -10.40
N VAL A 137 14.74 10.61 -9.97
CA VAL A 137 15.98 10.35 -9.25
C VAL A 137 15.72 9.60 -7.95
N ALA A 138 14.73 10.02 -7.16
CA ALA A 138 14.36 9.33 -5.93
C ALA A 138 13.87 7.89 -6.17
N GLY A 139 13.13 7.67 -7.26
CA GLY A 139 12.72 6.35 -7.72
C GLY A 139 13.91 5.49 -8.11
N LEU A 140 14.88 6.06 -8.84
CA LEU A 140 16.09 5.36 -9.24
C LEU A 140 16.93 4.93 -8.02
N HIS A 141 17.09 5.82 -7.04
CA HIS A 141 17.76 5.50 -5.78
C HIS A 141 17.02 4.36 -5.05
N ALA A 142 15.69 4.40 -4.98
CA ALA A 142 14.92 3.33 -4.34
C ALA A 142 15.03 1.98 -5.08
N LEU A 143 15.17 1.98 -6.41
CA LEU A 143 15.46 0.76 -7.19
C LEU A 143 16.86 0.24 -6.90
N ALA A 144 17.86 1.13 -6.82
CA ALA A 144 19.23 0.78 -6.46
C ALA A 144 19.32 0.21 -5.03
N ASP A 145 18.59 0.80 -4.08
CA ASP A 145 18.48 0.30 -2.71
C ASP A 145 17.83 -1.09 -2.66
N LEU A 146 16.80 -1.36 -3.46
CA LEU A 146 16.20 -2.70 -3.55
C LEU A 146 17.16 -3.74 -4.16
N PHE A 147 17.95 -3.35 -5.14
CA PHE A 147 19.00 -4.21 -5.68
C PHE A 147 20.07 -4.48 -4.61
N ALA A 148 20.54 -3.43 -3.91
CA ALA A 148 21.52 -3.52 -2.84
C ALA A 148 21.04 -4.42 -1.68
N ASP A 149 19.79 -4.27 -1.23
CA ASP A 149 19.12 -5.15 -0.26
C ASP A 149 19.23 -6.62 -0.68
N GLY A 150 18.93 -6.91 -1.95
CA GLY A 150 18.99 -8.26 -2.51
C GLY A 150 20.40 -8.82 -2.54
N SER A 151 21.38 -7.98 -2.84
CA SER A 151 22.79 -8.33 -2.95
C SER A 151 23.56 -8.29 -1.62
N GLY A 152 22.91 -7.96 -0.50
CA GLY A 152 23.57 -7.84 0.81
C GLY A 152 24.54 -6.66 0.90
N LEU A 153 24.30 -5.62 0.10
CA LEU A 153 25.12 -4.40 0.09
C LEU A 153 24.49 -3.35 1.01
N GLU A 154 25.28 -2.85 1.96
CA GLU A 154 24.84 -1.78 2.86
C GLU A 154 25.32 -0.41 2.38
N PRO A 155 24.47 0.63 2.44
CA PRO A 155 24.85 1.98 2.07
C PRO A 155 25.78 2.59 3.12
N VAL A 156 26.60 3.54 2.68
CA VAL A 156 27.58 4.22 3.53
C VAL A 156 27.33 5.73 3.59
N GLY A 157 27.57 6.33 4.75
CA GLY A 157 27.47 7.78 4.96
C GLY A 157 26.11 8.36 4.54
N LYS A 158 26.14 9.41 3.71
CA LYS A 158 24.95 10.11 3.21
C LYS A 158 23.96 9.21 2.47
N ALA A 159 24.43 8.17 1.79
CA ALA A 159 23.55 7.23 1.09
C ALA A 159 22.61 6.49 2.06
N GLY A 160 23.05 6.25 3.30
CA GLY A 160 22.20 5.64 4.33
C GLY A 160 21.05 6.56 4.76
N GLU A 161 21.33 7.85 4.91
CA GLU A 161 20.30 8.87 5.24
C GLU A 161 19.28 9.03 4.09
N GLU A 162 19.76 9.05 2.85
CA GLU A 162 18.90 9.11 1.67
C GLU A 162 18.01 7.86 1.53
N ARG A 163 18.58 6.66 1.72
CA ARG A 163 17.84 5.39 1.72
C ARG A 163 16.73 5.41 2.76
N GLU A 164 17.04 5.78 4.02
CA GLU A 164 16.03 5.78 5.09
C GLU A 164 14.95 6.84 4.88
N ARG A 165 15.30 7.99 4.29
CA ARG A 165 14.32 9.02 3.89
C ARG A 165 13.38 8.49 2.80
N ALA A 166 13.92 7.95 1.70
CA ALA A 166 13.13 7.39 0.62
C ALA A 166 12.28 6.21 1.11
N ARG A 167 12.87 5.33 1.93
CA ARG A 167 12.21 4.20 2.57
C ARG A 167 11.02 4.63 3.40
N SER A 168 11.17 5.63 4.26
CA SER A 168 10.06 6.14 5.06
C SER A 168 8.89 6.63 4.19
N GLN A 169 9.18 7.25 3.04
CA GLN A 169 8.17 7.73 2.11
C GLN A 169 7.45 6.59 1.39
N TRP A 170 8.17 5.68 0.72
CA TRP A 170 7.50 4.60 -0.02
C TRP A 170 6.88 3.54 0.90
N LEU A 171 7.39 3.36 2.12
CA LEU A 171 6.83 2.41 3.10
C LEU A 171 5.40 2.79 3.50
N SER A 172 5.06 4.09 3.50
CA SER A 172 3.69 4.56 3.70
C SER A 172 2.71 4.05 2.62
N PHE A 173 3.20 3.72 1.43
CA PHE A 173 2.39 3.11 0.36
C PHE A 173 2.29 1.59 0.49
N ALA A 174 3.19 0.94 1.23
CA ALA A 174 3.10 -0.48 1.58
C ALA A 174 2.16 -0.69 2.77
N PHE A 175 2.22 0.21 3.75
CA PHE A 175 1.43 0.20 4.97
C PHE A 175 0.71 1.55 5.11
N PRO A 176 -0.36 1.78 4.33
CA PRO A 176 -1.11 3.02 4.44
C PRO A 176 -1.65 3.19 5.86
N SER A 177 -1.44 4.37 6.42
CA SER A 177 -2.11 4.76 7.65
C SER A 177 -3.59 4.92 7.36
N ALA A 178 -4.43 4.12 8.01
CA ALA A 178 -5.88 4.28 7.94
C ALA A 178 -6.33 5.24 9.03
N ASP A 179 -7.05 6.29 8.65
CA ASP A 179 -7.63 7.21 9.63
C ASP A 179 -8.93 6.64 10.24
N GLU A 180 -9.37 7.18 11.38
CA GLU A 180 -10.59 6.71 12.06
C GLU A 180 -11.87 6.97 11.24
N ALA A 181 -11.88 7.98 10.37
CA ALA A 181 -13.03 8.32 9.54
C ALA A 181 -13.19 7.37 8.34
N GLU A 182 -12.11 7.04 7.65
CA GLU A 182 -12.00 6.07 6.57
C GLU A 182 -12.40 4.67 7.04
N ILE A 183 -11.85 4.24 8.18
CA ILE A 183 -12.24 2.94 8.77
C ILE A 183 -13.74 2.93 9.07
N TYR A 184 -14.29 4.02 9.61
CA TYR A 184 -15.73 4.13 9.89
C TYR A 184 -16.57 4.06 8.60
N GLU A 185 -16.16 4.78 7.56
CA GLU A 185 -16.85 4.78 6.27
C GLU A 185 -16.78 3.41 5.59
N LEU A 186 -15.64 2.72 5.65
CA LEU A 186 -15.51 1.34 5.20
C LEU A 186 -16.44 0.42 5.98
N LEU A 187 -16.49 0.56 7.31
CA LEU A 187 -17.38 -0.23 8.16
C LEU A 187 -18.85 0.02 7.84
N ARG A 188 -19.26 1.26 7.54
CA ARG A 188 -20.62 1.58 7.10
C ARG A 188 -20.96 0.95 5.75
N LYS A 189 -20.04 1.02 4.79
CA LYS A 189 -20.23 0.53 3.41
C LYS A 189 -20.17 -0.99 3.29
N ARG A 190 -19.20 -1.62 3.95
CA ARG A 190 -18.91 -3.07 3.85
C ARG A 190 -19.49 -3.89 4.99
N ARG A 191 -19.93 -3.24 6.08
CA ARG A 191 -20.45 -3.87 7.32
C ARG A 191 -19.41 -4.63 8.15
N PHE A 192 -18.20 -4.78 7.65
CA PHE A 192 -17.05 -5.32 8.38
C PHE A 192 -15.75 -4.65 7.91
N VAL A 193 -14.74 -4.63 8.78
CA VAL A 193 -13.37 -4.20 8.49
C VAL A 193 -12.42 -5.16 9.20
N VAL A 194 -11.34 -5.54 8.53
CA VAL A 194 -10.22 -6.28 9.14
C VAL A 194 -9.04 -5.32 9.21
N LEU A 195 -8.54 -5.08 10.42
CA LEU A 195 -7.31 -4.31 10.62
C LEU A 195 -6.12 -5.27 10.61
N GLU A 196 -5.26 -5.17 9.59
CA GLU A 196 -4.05 -5.98 9.45
C GLU A 196 -2.80 -5.15 9.81
N GLY A 197 -1.75 -5.81 10.30
CA GLY A 197 -0.45 -5.20 10.51
C GLY A 197 0.40 -5.95 11.54
N PRO A 198 1.69 -5.60 11.68
CA PRO A 198 2.61 -6.23 12.64
C PRO A 198 2.07 -6.27 14.07
N PRO A 199 2.49 -7.23 14.92
CA PRO A 199 2.12 -7.21 16.34
C PRO A 199 2.56 -5.88 17.00
N GLY A 200 1.77 -5.38 17.95
CA GLY A 200 2.07 -4.12 18.65
C GLY A 200 1.60 -2.83 17.96
N THR A 201 1.08 -2.87 16.73
CA THR A 201 0.62 -1.66 16.00
C THR A 201 -0.74 -1.07 16.46
N GLY A 202 -1.18 -1.37 17.68
CA GLY A 202 -2.38 -0.75 18.25
C GLY A 202 -3.73 -1.20 17.64
N LYS A 203 -3.79 -2.22 16.79
CA LYS A 203 -5.03 -2.74 16.18
C LYS A 203 -6.16 -2.98 17.19
N THR A 204 -5.85 -3.66 18.29
CA THR A 204 -6.80 -3.95 19.38
C THR A 204 -7.26 -2.67 20.08
N ARG A 205 -6.34 -1.69 20.26
CA ARG A 205 -6.68 -0.38 20.82
C ARG A 205 -7.62 0.39 19.90
N ALA A 206 -7.36 0.39 18.59
CA ALA A 206 -8.22 1.02 17.60
C ALA A 206 -9.63 0.40 17.60
N ALA A 207 -9.74 -0.95 17.55
CA ALA A 207 -11.03 -1.64 17.56
C ALA A 207 -11.86 -1.34 18.82
N ARG A 208 -11.23 -1.31 20.01
CA ARG A 208 -11.90 -0.92 21.26
C ARG A 208 -12.37 0.54 21.23
N GLY A 209 -11.51 1.45 20.77
CA GLY A 209 -11.86 2.86 20.60
C GLY A 209 -13.06 3.06 19.67
N PHE A 210 -13.17 2.28 18.58
CA PHE A 210 -14.34 2.29 17.71
C PHE A 210 -15.63 1.87 18.41
N LEU A 211 -15.57 0.76 19.17
CA LEU A 211 -16.72 0.24 19.92
C LEU A 211 -17.25 1.28 20.91
N GLU A 212 -16.35 1.91 21.67
CA GLU A 212 -16.70 2.93 22.66
C GLU A 212 -17.23 4.20 21.99
N LYS A 213 -16.48 4.79 21.06
CA LYS A 213 -16.77 6.10 20.49
C LYS A 213 -17.88 6.11 19.45
N ARG A 214 -17.97 5.08 18.59
CA ARG A 214 -18.89 5.07 17.43
C ARG A 214 -20.12 4.20 17.65
N PHE A 215 -20.07 3.25 18.58
CA PHE A 215 -21.16 2.33 18.87
C PHE A 215 -21.69 2.45 20.30
N ALA A 216 -21.19 3.40 21.10
CA ALA A 216 -21.58 3.61 22.50
C ALA A 216 -21.48 2.32 23.34
N GLY A 217 -20.47 1.51 23.08
CA GLY A 217 -20.28 0.22 23.75
C GLY A 217 -21.21 -0.90 23.27
N ASN A 218 -22.06 -0.68 22.26
CA ASN A 218 -22.99 -1.69 21.75
C ASN A 218 -22.27 -2.73 20.87
N GLY A 219 -21.61 -3.68 21.51
CA GLY A 219 -20.90 -4.76 20.84
C GLY A 219 -20.15 -5.65 21.82
N ARG A 220 -19.50 -6.68 21.29
CA ARG A 220 -18.73 -7.65 22.08
C ARG A 220 -17.37 -7.86 21.45
N THR A 221 -16.36 -7.93 22.29
CA THR A 221 -15.00 -8.32 21.88
C THR A 221 -14.86 -9.82 22.10
N ILE A 222 -14.44 -10.53 21.07
CA ILE A 222 -14.11 -11.96 21.12
C ILE A 222 -12.71 -12.16 20.56
N GLN A 223 -12.03 -13.19 21.03
CA GLN A 223 -10.75 -13.63 20.49
C GLN A 223 -10.94 -15.03 19.91
N PHE A 224 -10.58 -15.20 18.64
CA PHE A 224 -10.59 -16.52 18.02
C PHE A 224 -9.36 -17.31 18.48
N HIS A 225 -9.59 -18.56 18.86
CA HIS A 225 -8.56 -19.55 19.07
C HIS A 225 -8.70 -20.64 18.00
N PRO A 226 -7.64 -21.41 17.68
CA PRO A 226 -7.75 -22.52 16.72
C PRO A 226 -8.84 -23.55 17.07
N THR A 227 -9.25 -23.62 18.34
CA THR A 227 -10.31 -24.49 18.86
C THR A 227 -11.71 -23.88 18.81
N THR A 228 -11.87 -22.61 18.38
CA THR A 228 -13.19 -21.98 18.23
C THR A 228 -13.94 -22.66 17.09
N SER A 229 -15.05 -23.33 17.41
CA SER A 229 -15.89 -24.03 16.44
C SER A 229 -17.10 -23.18 16.02
N TYR A 230 -17.75 -23.60 14.93
CA TYR A 230 -19.03 -23.02 14.50
C TYR A 230 -20.08 -23.08 15.62
N GLU A 231 -20.12 -24.19 16.36
CA GLU A 231 -21.09 -24.42 17.43
C GLU A 231 -20.92 -23.43 18.59
N THR A 232 -19.67 -23.05 18.91
CA THR A 232 -19.38 -22.12 20.00
C THR A 232 -19.52 -20.66 19.57
N PHE A 233 -19.38 -20.34 18.29
CA PHE A 233 -19.47 -18.97 17.77
C PHE A 233 -20.85 -18.58 17.23
N ILE A 234 -21.47 -19.46 16.43
CA ILE A 234 -22.79 -19.23 15.81
C ILE A 234 -23.90 -19.90 16.62
N GLY A 235 -23.72 -21.18 16.94
CA GLY A 235 -24.67 -21.98 17.73
C GLY A 235 -24.66 -23.45 17.32
N GLY A 236 -24.82 -24.33 18.30
CA GLY A 236 -24.84 -25.78 18.11
C GLY A 236 -25.62 -26.49 19.22
N LEU A 237 -25.72 -27.81 19.12
CA LEU A 237 -26.42 -28.63 20.11
C LEU A 237 -25.54 -28.79 21.36
N ALA A 238 -25.95 -28.16 22.45
CA ALA A 238 -25.34 -28.39 23.77
C ALA A 238 -26.21 -29.34 24.58
N ARG A 239 -25.57 -30.31 25.26
CA ARG A 239 -26.26 -31.15 26.24
C ARG A 239 -26.73 -30.29 27.40
N ALA A 240 -28.03 -30.29 27.67
CA ALA A 240 -28.57 -29.67 28.88
C ALA A 240 -28.22 -30.56 30.08
N GLY A 241 -27.56 -30.00 31.10
CA GLY A 241 -27.33 -30.71 32.36
C GLY A 241 -28.65 -31.02 33.10
N PRO A 242 -28.69 -32.07 33.94
CA PRO A 242 -29.86 -32.35 34.77
C PRO A 242 -30.02 -31.21 35.78
N GLY A 243 -31.11 -30.43 35.69
CA GLY A 243 -31.36 -29.28 36.58
C GLY A 243 -31.58 -27.92 35.92
N GLY A 244 -32.03 -27.87 34.65
CA GLY A 244 -32.98 -26.85 34.20
C GLY A 244 -32.59 -25.36 34.28
N ARG A 245 -31.31 -25.00 34.40
CA ARG A 245 -30.85 -23.65 34.03
C ARG A 245 -30.10 -23.73 32.72
N ARG A 246 -30.77 -23.32 31.64
CA ARG A 246 -30.13 -23.07 30.33
C ARG A 246 -28.97 -22.11 30.56
N ALA A 247 -27.74 -22.62 30.51
CA ALA A 247 -26.58 -21.77 30.28
C ALA A 247 -26.80 -21.14 28.91
N ARG A 248 -27.33 -19.91 28.90
CA ARG A 248 -27.37 -19.10 27.69
C ARG A 248 -25.91 -18.84 27.38
N SER A 249 -25.34 -19.55 26.40
CA SER A 249 -24.16 -19.04 25.71
C SER A 249 -24.58 -17.67 25.20
N ALA A 250 -24.03 -16.64 25.81
CA ALA A 250 -24.49 -15.28 25.59
C ALA A 250 -24.10 -14.93 24.16
N LEU A 251 -25.06 -15.02 23.24
CA LEU A 251 -25.18 -14.27 21.99
C LEU A 251 -26.68 -14.08 21.74
N SER A 252 -27.34 -13.42 22.71
CA SER A 252 -28.63 -12.79 22.45
C SER A 252 -28.35 -11.59 21.56
N ALA A 253 -28.79 -11.64 20.31
CA ALA A 253 -28.89 -10.46 19.48
C ALA A 253 -29.74 -9.42 20.24
N ALA A 254 -29.17 -8.24 20.50
CA ALA A 254 -29.98 -7.13 20.97
C ALA A 254 -31.02 -6.81 19.89
N PRO A 255 -32.27 -6.48 20.26
CA PRO A 255 -33.27 -6.06 19.28
C PRO A 255 -32.72 -4.88 18.48
N ARG A 256 -32.85 -4.95 17.16
CA ARG A 256 -32.45 -3.88 16.23
C ARG A 256 -33.08 -2.57 16.70
N ALA A 257 -32.25 -1.57 17.01
CA ALA A 257 -32.73 -0.21 17.17
C ALA A 257 -33.47 0.19 15.87
N PRO A 258 -34.68 0.77 15.95
CA PRO A 258 -35.43 1.14 14.76
C PRO A 258 -34.61 2.17 13.98
N VAL A 259 -34.20 1.80 12.77
CA VAL A 259 -33.76 2.75 11.75
C VAL A 259 -34.96 3.63 11.48
N ARG A 260 -34.92 4.89 11.95
CA ARG A 260 -35.91 5.91 11.62
C ARG A 260 -35.87 6.13 10.10
N GLY A 261 -36.67 5.36 9.38
CA GLY A 261 -36.94 5.54 7.97
C GLY A 261 -37.65 6.87 7.79
N GLY A 262 -36.94 7.86 7.25
CA GLY A 262 -37.54 9.10 6.80
C GLY A 262 -38.46 8.80 5.62
N ARG A 263 -39.76 8.99 5.81
CA ARG A 263 -40.71 9.35 4.76
C ARG A 263 -42.04 9.82 5.35
N ARG A 264 -42.33 11.10 5.13
CA ARG A 264 -43.60 11.81 4.89
C ARG A 264 -43.26 13.28 5.12
N GLY A 265 -43.30 14.15 4.13
CA GLY A 265 -44.47 14.45 3.32
C GLY A 265 -44.92 15.83 3.77
N ALA A 266 -44.74 16.83 2.90
CA ALA A 266 -45.07 18.21 3.12
C ALA A 266 -46.52 18.41 3.60
N ARG A 267 -46.71 19.35 4.53
CA ARG A 267 -47.85 20.27 4.53
C ARG A 267 -47.48 21.48 5.39
N GLU A 268 -47.49 22.63 4.73
CA GLU A 268 -47.46 23.97 5.28
C GLU A 268 -48.64 24.17 6.24
N THR A 269 -48.43 24.91 7.32
CA THR A 269 -49.34 25.97 7.79
C THR A 269 -48.69 26.74 8.95
N GLY A 270 -48.61 28.07 8.81
CA GLY A 270 -48.76 29.00 9.94
C GLY A 270 -47.50 29.53 10.61
N CYS A 271 -46.93 30.59 10.03
CA CYS A 271 -46.29 31.65 10.82
C CYS A 271 -47.38 32.41 11.63
N PRO A 272 -47.06 32.99 12.80
CA PRO A 272 -46.79 34.43 12.75
C PRO A 272 -45.63 34.89 13.65
N LEU A 273 -44.80 35.74 13.03
CA LEU A 273 -44.13 36.95 13.53
C LEU A 273 -44.28 37.30 15.03
N SER A 274 -43.13 37.44 15.71
CA SER A 274 -42.79 38.66 16.46
C SER A 274 -41.30 38.66 16.87
N ALA A 275 -40.59 39.70 16.46
CA ALA A 275 -39.17 39.99 16.74
C ALA A 275 -39.06 41.01 17.92
N PRO A 276 -37.88 41.59 18.21
CA PRO A 276 -36.66 41.00 18.76
C PRO A 276 -36.21 41.71 20.06
N ARG A 277 -35.36 41.10 20.91
CA ARG A 277 -34.57 41.87 21.90
C ARG A 277 -33.08 41.47 21.94
N ARG A 278 -32.31 42.38 21.33
CA ARG A 278 -30.95 42.88 21.62
C ARG A 278 -29.86 41.93 22.15
N ARG A 279 -28.79 41.89 21.35
CA ARG A 279 -27.40 41.55 21.68
C ARG A 279 -26.90 42.29 22.92
N ALA A 280 -26.16 41.60 23.77
CA ALA A 280 -25.14 42.17 24.64
C ALA A 280 -23.81 41.45 24.39
N GLN A 281 -22.79 42.21 24.01
CA GLN A 281 -21.39 41.79 23.90
C GLN A 281 -20.72 41.76 25.29
N PRO A 282 -19.59 41.03 25.44
CA PRO A 282 -19.05 40.63 26.74
C PRO A 282 -18.19 41.73 27.40
N ARG A 283 -18.25 41.81 28.73
CA ARG A 283 -17.36 42.65 29.55
C ARG A 283 -16.00 41.97 29.78
N ARG A 284 -14.92 42.74 29.63
CA ARG A 284 -13.54 42.39 30.04
C ARG A 284 -13.29 42.72 31.53
N PRO A 285 -12.24 42.13 32.15
CA PRO A 285 -12.12 41.99 33.60
C PRO A 285 -11.23 43.06 34.25
N GLY A 286 -11.39 43.22 35.57
CA GLY A 286 -10.35 43.75 36.45
C GLY A 286 -10.70 45.04 37.18
N GLN A 287 -11.02 44.91 38.47
CA GLN A 287 -10.49 45.66 39.63
C GLN A 287 -11.48 45.52 40.80
N GLY A 288 -11.07 44.79 41.84
CA GLY A 288 -11.64 44.93 43.18
C GLY A 288 -10.88 46.00 43.97
N PRO A 289 -11.00 46.00 45.30
CA PRO A 289 -12.21 46.35 46.04
C PRO A 289 -11.98 47.63 46.86
N ARG A 290 -13.06 48.35 47.16
CA ARG A 290 -13.33 49.04 48.44
C ARG A 290 -14.76 49.56 48.42
#